data_AF-A0A927MM36-F1
#
_entry.id   AF-A0A927MM36-F1
#
_cell.length_a   1.000
_cell.length_b   1.000
_cell.length_c   1.000
_cell.angle_alpha   90.00
_cell.angle_beta   90.00
_cell.angle_gamma   90.00
#
_symmetry.space_group_name_H-M   'P 1'
#
loop_
_entity.id
_entity.type
_entity.pdbx_description
1 polymer ?
#
loop_
_entity_poly.entity_id
_entity_poly.type
_entity_poly.pdbx_seq_one_letter_code
_entity_poly.pdbx_strand_id
1 'polypeptide(L)'
;MLGLEIRLLKEQNKLDEAQKIIEIINNHLLTPTKIGTPEDTKTREANRRERFTYESVIRKENIERNSQDNDIKSANEWRFNALLGMIGNTETGLYPNLNERKNEIEQTITEYITELAKIK
;
A
#
# COMPACT_ATOMS: atom_id res chain seq x y z
N MET A 1 -2.69 -7.15 -5.10
CA MET A 1 -3.74 -7.97 -4.46
C MET A 1 -3.28 -8.68 -3.19
N LEU A 2 -2.01 -9.10 -3.05
CA LEU A 2 -1.56 -9.86 -1.86
C LEU A 2 -1.74 -9.14 -0.51
N GLY A 3 -1.66 -7.80 -0.44
CA GLY A 3 -1.92 -7.08 0.81
C GLY A 3 -3.37 -7.15 1.30
N LEU A 4 -4.36 -7.27 0.39
CA LEU A 4 -5.76 -7.50 0.76
C LEU A 4 -5.93 -8.91 1.36
N GLU A 5 -5.28 -9.90 0.76
CA GLU A 5 -5.28 -11.27 1.29
C GLU A 5 -4.66 -11.32 2.69
N ILE A 6 -3.53 -10.64 2.89
CA ILE A 6 -2.90 -10.49 4.22
C ILE A 6 -3.88 -9.87 5.23
N ARG A 7 -4.61 -8.80 4.86
CA ARG A 7 -5.62 -8.18 5.74
C ARG A 7 -6.71 -9.18 6.13
N LEU A 8 -7.29 -9.87 5.15
CA LEU A 8 -8.35 -10.85 5.37
C LEU A 8 -7.89 -12.01 6.26
N LEU A 9 -6.67 -12.50 6.08
CA LEU A 9 -6.11 -13.56 6.92
C LEU A 9 -5.91 -13.08 8.36
N LYS A 10 -5.43 -11.85 8.56
CA LYS A 10 -5.31 -11.26 9.91
C LYS A 10 -6.67 -11.09 10.58
N GLU A 11 -7.69 -10.63 9.84
CA GLU A 11 -9.07 -10.53 10.35
C GLU A 11 -9.65 -11.90 10.73
N GLN A 12 -9.26 -12.96 10.03
CA GLN A 12 -9.61 -14.36 10.36
C GLN A 12 -8.74 -14.97 11.45
N ASN A 13 -7.85 -14.19 12.09
CA ASN A 13 -6.86 -14.65 13.07
C ASN A 13 -5.90 -15.74 12.55
N LYS A 14 -5.69 -15.80 11.23
CA LYS A 14 -4.77 -16.73 10.54
C LYS A 14 -3.40 -16.07 10.35
N LEU A 15 -2.77 -15.71 11.46
CA LEU A 15 -1.54 -14.92 11.46
C LEU A 15 -0.36 -15.64 10.77
N ASP A 16 -0.25 -16.96 10.94
CA ASP A 16 0.81 -17.76 10.31
C ASP A 16 0.68 -17.80 8.77
N GLU A 17 -0.55 -17.87 8.26
CA GLU A 17 -0.80 -17.83 6.81
C GLU A 17 -0.47 -16.45 6.25
N ALA A 18 -0.88 -15.39 6.93
CA ALA A 18 -0.54 -14.02 6.56
C ALA A 18 0.99 -13.81 6.53
N GLN A 19 1.70 -14.32 7.54
CA GLN A 19 3.15 -14.21 7.64
C GLN A 19 3.87 -14.92 6.49
N LYS A 20 3.41 -16.12 6.08
CA LYS A 20 3.95 -16.84 4.92
C LYS A 20 3.87 -16.01 3.64
N ILE A 21 2.75 -15.30 3.41
CA ILE A 21 2.59 -14.45 2.24
C ILE A 21 3.56 -13.26 2.31
N ILE A 22 3.71 -12.63 3.48
CA ILE A 22 4.66 -11.53 3.68
C ILE A 22 6.10 -11.99 3.35
N GLU A 23 6.48 -13.18 3.79
CA GLU A 23 7.79 -13.77 3.51
C GLU A 23 7.98 -14.05 2.02
N ILE A 24 6.97 -14.57 1.32
CA ILE A 24 7.01 -14.78 -0.13
C ILE A 24 7.24 -13.44 -0.85
N ILE A 25 6.50 -12.39 -0.47
CA ILE A 25 6.67 -11.05 -1.04
C ILE A 25 8.09 -10.54 -0.77
N ASN A 26 8.56 -10.63 0.46
CA ASN A 26 9.87 -10.15 0.85
C ASN A 26 10.99 -10.87 0.09
N ASN A 27 10.91 -12.20 0.01
CA ASN A 27 11.89 -13.04 -0.71
C ASN A 27 11.91 -12.72 -2.20
N HIS A 28 10.73 -12.55 -2.82
CA HIS A 28 10.65 -12.19 -4.24
C HIS A 28 11.32 -10.85 -4.51
N LEU A 29 11.06 -9.83 -3.66
CA LEU A 29 11.67 -8.51 -3.79
C LEU A 29 13.18 -8.51 -3.55
N LEU A 30 13.65 -9.34 -2.62
CA LEU A 30 15.07 -9.48 -2.28
C LEU A 30 15.83 -10.43 -3.23
N THR A 31 15.15 -11.09 -4.16
CA THR A 31 15.79 -12.00 -5.11
C THR A 31 16.66 -11.19 -6.08
N PRO A 32 17.98 -11.45 -6.16
CA PRO A 32 18.86 -10.69 -7.03
C PRO A 32 18.50 -10.90 -8.50
N THR A 33 18.44 -9.79 -9.25
CA THR A 33 18.45 -9.86 -10.72
C THR A 33 19.85 -10.25 -11.21
N LYS A 34 19.98 -10.71 -12.45
CA LYS A 34 21.27 -11.09 -13.07
C LYS A 34 22.37 -10.00 -13.08
N ILE A 35 22.03 -8.77 -12.67
CA ILE A 35 22.85 -7.55 -12.81
C ILE A 35 23.40 -7.08 -11.44
N GLY A 36 23.19 -7.80 -10.34
CA GLY A 36 23.68 -7.35 -9.03
C GLY A 36 23.92 -8.47 -8.02
N THR A 37 24.64 -8.13 -6.94
CA THR A 37 24.87 -9.03 -5.81
C THR A 37 23.66 -9.07 -4.87
N PRO A 38 23.59 -10.06 -3.95
CA PRO A 38 22.58 -10.08 -2.89
C PRO A 38 22.57 -8.79 -2.04
N GLU A 39 23.74 -8.29 -1.65
CA GLU A 39 23.89 -7.06 -0.84
C GLU A 39 23.42 -5.81 -1.60
N ASP A 40 23.71 -5.70 -2.89
CA ASP A 40 23.21 -4.59 -3.72
C ASP A 40 21.69 -4.62 -3.80
N THR A 41 21.11 -5.81 -3.94
CA THR A 41 19.66 -6.02 -4.01
C THR A 41 18.98 -5.62 -2.69
N LYS A 42 19.55 -6.03 -1.55
CA LYS A 42 19.06 -5.64 -0.22
C LYS A 42 19.08 -4.12 -0.04
N THR A 43 20.20 -3.48 -0.38
CA THR A 43 20.36 -2.02 -0.25
C THR A 43 19.38 -1.27 -1.15
N ARG A 44 19.24 -1.70 -2.40
CA ARG A 44 18.29 -1.11 -3.35
C ARG A 44 16.85 -1.25 -2.87
N GLU A 45 16.47 -2.43 -2.34
CA GLU A 45 15.12 -2.66 -1.83
C GLU A 45 14.84 -1.87 -0.54
N ALA A 46 15.83 -1.72 0.36
CA ALA A 46 15.70 -0.88 1.54
C ALA A 46 15.40 0.58 1.12
N ASN A 47 16.24 1.15 0.24
CA ASN A 47 16.03 2.49 -0.30
C ASN A 47 14.69 2.62 -1.03
N ARG A 48 14.24 1.57 -1.74
CA ARG A 48 12.94 1.57 -2.41
C ARG A 48 11.79 1.66 -1.40
N ARG A 49 11.85 0.91 -0.30
CA ARG A 49 10.80 0.87 0.74
C ARG A 49 10.67 2.20 1.45
N GLU A 50 11.78 2.89 1.71
CA GLU A 50 11.77 4.23 2.33
C GLU A 50 11.02 5.27 1.48
N ARG A 51 10.99 5.13 0.15
CA ARG A 51 10.28 6.08 -0.72
C ARG A 51 8.76 6.00 -0.63
N PHE A 52 8.20 4.96 0.00
CA PHE A 52 6.77 4.85 0.22
C PHE A 52 6.39 5.60 1.50
N THR A 53 5.98 6.85 1.33
CA THR A 53 5.48 7.71 2.42
C THR A 53 3.96 7.74 2.42
N TYR A 54 3.38 8.19 3.54
CA TYR A 54 1.94 8.42 3.66
C TYR A 54 1.40 9.28 2.51
N GLU A 55 2.04 10.41 2.24
CA GLU A 55 1.66 11.35 1.20
C GLU A 55 1.67 10.69 -0.19
N SER A 56 2.65 9.82 -0.44
CA SER A 56 2.79 9.12 -1.72
C SER A 56 1.68 8.10 -1.98
N VAL A 57 1.17 7.44 -0.93
CA VAL A 57 0.18 6.36 -1.07
C VAL A 57 -1.26 6.84 -1.03
N ILE A 58 -1.55 7.97 -0.36
CA ILE A 58 -2.92 8.51 -0.29
C ILE A 58 -3.35 9.21 -1.59
N ARG A 59 -2.41 9.64 -2.46
CA ARG A 59 -2.70 10.31 -3.75
C ARG A 59 -3.57 11.58 -3.60
N LYS A 60 -3.48 12.27 -2.47
CA LYS A 60 -4.32 13.42 -2.11
C LYS A 60 -4.28 14.52 -3.18
N GLU A 61 -3.10 14.90 -3.65
CA GLU A 61 -2.94 15.94 -4.68
C GLU A 61 -3.67 15.59 -5.99
N ASN A 62 -3.64 14.32 -6.40
CA ASN A 62 -4.34 13.86 -7.60
C ASN A 62 -5.86 13.92 -7.41
N ILE A 63 -6.34 13.53 -6.23
CA ILE A 63 -7.77 13.54 -5.89
C ILE A 63 -8.29 14.99 -5.85
N GLU A 64 -7.56 15.89 -5.19
CA GLU A 64 -7.93 17.30 -5.07
C GLU A 64 -7.95 17.99 -6.42
N ARG A 65 -6.93 17.78 -7.25
CA ARG A 65 -6.87 18.35 -8.61
C ARG A 65 -8.08 17.95 -9.46
N ASN A 66 -8.38 16.65 -9.55
CA ASN A 66 -9.51 16.19 -10.36
C ASN A 66 -10.86 16.62 -9.77
N SER A 67 -10.96 16.73 -8.43
CA SER A 67 -12.18 17.23 -7.79
C SER A 67 -12.42 18.71 -8.09
N GLN A 68 -11.37 19.54 -8.14
CA GLN A 68 -11.45 20.95 -8.52
C GLN A 68 -11.89 21.14 -9.98
N ASP A 69 -11.47 20.23 -10.86
CA ASP A 69 -11.84 20.21 -12.28
C ASP A 69 -13.24 19.61 -12.54
N ASN A 70 -14.01 19.32 -11.48
CA ASN A 70 -15.29 18.58 -11.53
C ASN A 70 -15.21 17.18 -12.18
N ASP A 71 -14.01 16.61 -12.33
CA ASP A 71 -13.80 15.24 -12.79
C ASP A 71 -13.85 14.26 -11.61
N ILE A 72 -15.08 14.06 -11.12
CA ILE A 72 -15.37 13.17 -10.00
C ILE A 72 -14.96 11.72 -10.31
N LYS A 73 -15.07 11.30 -11.58
CA LYS A 73 -14.70 9.95 -12.00
C LYS A 73 -13.20 9.73 -11.79
N SER A 74 -12.35 10.62 -12.32
CA SER A 74 -10.90 10.51 -12.15
C SER A 74 -10.51 10.63 -10.67
N ALA A 75 -11.14 11.52 -9.91
CA ALA A 75 -10.90 11.62 -8.46
C ALA A 75 -11.19 10.29 -7.73
N ASN A 76 -12.25 9.58 -8.12
CA ASN A 76 -12.60 8.28 -7.56
C ASN A 76 -11.67 7.15 -8.03
N GLU A 77 -11.18 7.19 -9.27
CA GLU A 77 -10.12 6.28 -9.72
C GLU A 77 -8.85 6.44 -8.88
N TRP A 78 -8.48 7.69 -8.54
CA TRP A 78 -7.36 7.94 -7.63
C TRP A 78 -7.61 7.44 -6.22
N ARG A 79 -8.82 7.63 -5.66
CA ARG A 79 -9.20 7.05 -4.36
C ARG A 79 -9.07 5.52 -4.35
N PHE A 80 -9.56 4.87 -5.40
CA PHE A 80 -9.47 3.41 -5.53
C PHE A 80 -8.01 2.93 -5.63
N ASN A 81 -7.19 3.59 -6.45
CA ASN A 81 -5.76 3.29 -6.56
C ASN A 81 -5.01 3.53 -5.24
N ALA A 82 -5.37 4.58 -4.51
CA ALA A 82 -4.81 4.87 -3.20
C ALA A 82 -5.18 3.77 -2.18
N LEU A 83 -6.43 3.29 -2.16
CA LEU A 83 -6.85 2.17 -1.31
C LEU A 83 -5.99 0.92 -1.54
N LEU A 84 -5.78 0.55 -2.81
CA LEU A 84 -4.92 -0.59 -3.15
C LEU A 84 -3.47 -0.38 -2.69
N GLY A 85 -2.95 0.84 -2.78
CA GLY A 85 -1.61 1.20 -2.33
C GLY A 85 -1.46 1.18 -0.81
N MET A 86 -2.41 1.77 -0.09
CA MET A 86 -2.42 1.83 1.38
C MET A 86 -2.54 0.43 1.98
N ILE A 87 -3.56 -0.34 1.60
CA ILE A 87 -3.75 -1.71 2.10
C ILE A 87 -2.59 -2.60 1.66
N GLY A 88 -2.23 -2.51 0.37
CA GLY A 88 -1.19 -3.32 -0.26
C GLY A 88 0.16 -3.24 0.44
N ASN A 89 0.57 -2.03 0.83
CA ASN A 89 1.89 -1.81 1.38
C ASN A 89 1.89 -1.87 2.93
N THR A 90 0.92 -1.24 3.60
CA THR A 90 0.89 -1.18 5.07
C THR A 90 0.70 -2.55 5.70
N GLU A 91 -0.10 -3.43 5.09
CA GLU A 91 -0.36 -4.75 5.66
C GLU A 91 0.86 -5.68 5.68
N THR A 92 1.81 -5.44 4.80
CA THR A 92 3.02 -6.28 4.73
C THR A 92 4.00 -6.00 5.86
N GLY A 93 3.93 -4.82 6.50
CA GLY A 93 4.93 -4.40 7.48
C GLY A 93 6.31 -4.10 6.88
N LEU A 94 6.49 -4.18 5.56
CA LEU A 94 7.81 -4.04 4.92
C LEU A 94 8.21 -2.58 4.67
N TYR A 95 7.31 -1.62 4.88
CA TYR A 95 7.51 -0.21 4.53
C TYR A 95 7.53 0.66 5.80
N PRO A 96 8.72 1.06 6.29
CA PRO A 96 8.88 1.66 7.62
C PRO A 96 8.06 2.95 7.78
N ASN A 97 8.13 3.86 6.81
CA ASN A 97 7.41 5.13 6.84
C ASN A 97 5.88 4.97 6.84
N LEU A 98 5.36 3.86 6.30
CA LEU A 98 3.93 3.55 6.37
C LEU A 98 3.55 2.91 7.71
N ASN A 99 4.42 2.06 8.26
CA ASN A 99 4.20 1.42 9.55
C ASN A 99 4.08 2.45 10.68
N GLU A 100 4.92 3.49 10.65
CA GLU A 100 4.91 4.59 11.62
C GLU A 100 3.58 5.37 11.63
N ARG A 101 2.90 5.42 10.48
CA ARG A 101 1.65 6.17 10.28
C ARG A 101 0.44 5.26 10.06
N LYS A 102 0.51 4.01 10.53
CA LYS A 102 -0.53 3.00 10.31
C LYS A 102 -1.93 3.48 10.72
N ASN A 103 -2.06 4.14 11.87
CA ASN A 103 -3.34 4.64 12.35
C ASN A 103 -3.94 5.71 11.42
N GLU A 104 -3.11 6.61 10.90
CA GLU A 104 -3.54 7.65 9.95
C GLU A 104 -3.98 7.00 8.64
N ILE A 105 -3.24 5.99 8.18
CA ILE A 105 -3.58 5.22 6.97
C ILE A 105 -4.95 4.53 7.12
N GLU A 106 -5.25 3.91 8.26
CA GLU A 106 -6.57 3.27 8.47
C GLU A 106 -7.73 4.29 8.48
N GLN A 107 -7.50 5.48 9.03
CA GLN A 107 -8.47 6.57 8.96
C GLN A 107 -8.72 6.97 7.50
N THR A 108 -7.67 7.18 6.71
CA THR A 108 -7.79 7.53 5.29
C THR A 108 -8.46 6.43 4.46
N ILE A 109 -8.17 5.15 4.76
CA ILE A 109 -8.85 4.01 4.12
C ILE A 109 -10.36 4.11 4.37
N THR A 110 -10.77 4.36 5.60
CA THR A 110 -12.18 4.49 5.99
C THR A 110 -12.85 5.66 5.28
N GLU A 111 -12.18 6.81 5.22
CA GLU A 111 -12.65 7.98 4.48
C GLU A 111 -12.85 7.67 3.00
N TYR A 112 -11.87 7.03 2.35
CA TYR A 112 -11.93 6.77 0.91
C TYR A 112 -13.00 5.73 0.55
N ILE A 113 -13.15 4.68 1.37
CA ILE A 113 -14.27 3.73 1.21
C ILE A 113 -15.60 4.45 1.36
N THR A 114 -15.74 5.33 2.35
CA THR A 114 -16.98 6.08 2.59
C THR A 114 -17.33 6.98 1.41
N GLU A 115 -16.36 7.69 0.83
CA GLU A 115 -16.59 8.51 -0.36
C GLU A 115 -16.96 7.66 -1.58
N LEU A 116 -16.26 6.55 -1.81
CA LEU A 116 -16.56 5.66 -2.94
C LEU A 116 -17.93 4.99 -2.83
N ALA A 117 -18.39 4.69 -1.60
CA ALA A 117 -19.71 4.10 -1.36
C ALA A 117 -20.88 5.06 -1.67
N LYS A 118 -20.62 6.37 -1.80
CA LYS A 118 -21.65 7.36 -2.20
C LYS A 118 -21.97 7.30 -3.70
N ILE A 119 -21.11 6.67 -4.50
CA ILE A 119 -21.31 6.48 -5.93
C ILE A 119 -22.37 5.38 -6.09
N LYS A 120 -23.57 5.76 -6.53
CA LYS A 120 -24.67 4.84 -6.87
C LYS A 120 -24.77 4.63 -8.37
#